data_AF-A0A817GXH7-F1
#
_entry.id   AF-A0A817GXH7-F1
#
_cell.length_a   1.000
_cell.length_b   1.000
_cell.length_c   1.000
_cell.angle_alpha   90.00
_cell.angle_beta   90.00
_cell.angle_gamma   90.00
#
_symmetry.space_group_name_H-M   'P 1'
#
loop_
_entity.id
_entity.type
_entity.pdbx_description
1 polymer ?
#
loop_
_entity_poly.entity_id
_entity_poly.type
_entity_poly.pdbx_seq_one_letter_code
_entity_poly.pdbx_strand_id
1 'polypeptide(L)'
;MDFFKNKSQNFWNITSLTMCCPVTTQKGSRAIYFRQNFYRLQKRNKNDPERWMCTNRHCSSSLITKNKTIQSVRGTHNHGNVKRSLSIIKTVDKIRQEVCDSPSKPITQIYNDAISTYR
;
A
#
# COMPACT_ATOMS: atom_id res chain seq x y z
N MET A 1 -27.65 15.77 34.41
CA MET A 1 -26.91 16.51 33.36
C MET A 1 -26.01 15.48 32.72
N ASP A 2 -26.53 14.73 31.75
CA ASP A 2 -25.88 13.52 31.24
C ASP A 2 -25.60 13.68 29.75
N PHE A 3 -24.36 14.10 29.46
CA PHE A 3 -23.85 14.29 28.11
C PHE A 3 -23.11 13.02 27.65
N PHE A 4 -23.84 11.94 27.37
CA PHE A 4 -23.30 10.83 26.59
C PHE A 4 -23.49 11.09 25.09
N LYS A 5 -22.56 11.83 24.49
CA LYS A 5 -22.51 11.98 23.02
C LYS A 5 -21.88 10.75 22.37
N ASN A 6 -22.78 9.84 22.01
CA ASN A 6 -22.92 9.14 20.74
C ASN A 6 -21.66 8.62 20.01
N LYS A 7 -21.57 7.29 20.00
CA LYS A 7 -20.70 6.44 19.17
C LYS A 7 -21.01 6.65 17.68
N SER A 8 -20.04 7.09 16.89
CA SER A 8 -20.00 6.83 15.44
C SER A 8 -18.92 5.81 15.15
N GLN A 9 -19.25 4.54 15.40
CA GLN A 9 -18.47 3.42 14.91
C GLN A 9 -18.85 3.19 13.44
N ASN A 10 -18.10 3.82 12.54
CA ASN A 10 -18.14 3.47 11.12
C ASN A 10 -17.45 2.12 10.92
N PHE A 11 -18.20 1.05 11.16
CA PHE A 11 -17.87 -0.32 10.74
C PHE A 11 -18.01 -0.41 9.22
N TRP A 12 -16.99 0.05 8.50
CA TRP A 12 -16.82 -0.36 7.11
C TRP A 12 -16.40 -1.82 7.12
N ASN A 13 -17.30 -2.69 6.65
CA ASN A 13 -17.10 -4.10 6.35
C ASN A 13 -15.67 -4.39 5.86
N ILE A 14 -14.85 -4.98 6.74
CA ILE A 14 -13.50 -5.47 6.44
C ILE A 14 -13.64 -6.91 5.95
N THR A 15 -14.28 -7.12 4.80
CA THR A 15 -14.23 -8.41 4.11
C THR A 15 -13.13 -8.34 3.06
N SER A 16 -12.14 -9.23 3.22
CA SER A 16 -10.92 -9.37 2.44
C SER A 16 -9.81 -8.37 2.75
N LEU A 17 -9.01 -8.75 3.74
CA LEU A 17 -7.64 -8.33 4.02
C LEU A 17 -6.82 -8.17 2.74
N THR A 18 -6.84 -6.97 2.17
CA THR A 18 -5.99 -6.64 1.03
C THR A 18 -4.55 -6.70 1.53
N MET A 19 -3.82 -7.75 1.10
CA MET A 19 -2.41 -7.92 1.40
C MET A 19 -1.67 -6.66 0.94
N CYS A 20 -1.00 -5.96 1.87
CA CYS A 20 -0.17 -4.82 1.51
C CYS A 20 1.04 -5.32 0.72
N CYS A 21 1.17 -4.92 -0.54
CA CYS A 21 2.38 -5.20 -1.32
C CYS A 21 3.54 -4.37 -0.74
N PRO A 22 4.57 -5.01 -0.13
CA PRO A 22 5.75 -4.29 0.31
C PRO A 22 6.49 -3.77 -0.93
N VAL A 23 6.90 -2.51 -0.87
CA VAL A 23 7.69 -1.85 -1.91
C VAL A 23 8.93 -1.27 -1.24
N THR A 24 10.10 -1.50 -1.81
CA THR A 24 11.32 -0.81 -1.42
C THR A 24 11.46 0.46 -2.25
N THR A 25 11.81 1.58 -1.61
CA THR A 25 12.18 2.80 -2.33
C THR A 25 13.59 2.68 -2.88
N GLN A 26 13.99 3.56 -3.81
CA GLN A 26 15.39 3.61 -4.32
C GLN A 26 16.43 3.79 -3.20
N LYS A 27 16.04 4.41 -2.08
CA LYS A 27 16.88 4.59 -0.88
C LYS A 27 16.84 3.38 0.07
N GLY A 28 16.26 2.25 -0.35
CA GLY A 28 16.10 1.05 0.47
C GLY A 28 15.07 1.16 1.60
N SER A 29 14.32 2.27 1.69
CA SER A 29 13.31 2.43 2.73
C SER A 29 12.09 1.56 2.43
N ARG A 30 11.48 1.00 3.48
CA ARG A 30 10.25 0.21 3.35
C ARG A 30 9.04 1.11 3.14
N ALA A 31 8.25 0.80 2.13
CA ALA A 31 6.96 1.41 1.87
C ALA A 31 5.89 0.34 1.63
N ILE A 32 4.63 0.71 1.83
CA ILE A 32 3.48 -0.10 1.43
C ILE A 32 2.57 0.74 0.55
N TYR A 33 1.92 0.09 -0.39
CA TYR A 33 0.86 0.70 -1.20
C TYR A 33 -0.50 0.24 -0.68
N PHE A 34 -1.35 1.20 -0.29
CA PHE A 34 -2.68 0.92 0.22
C PHE A 34 -3.65 2.03 -0.19
N ARG A 35 -4.84 1.65 -0.68
CA ARG A 35 -5.89 2.58 -1.14
C ARG A 35 -5.33 3.74 -1.98
N GLN A 36 -4.55 3.39 -2.99
CA GLN A 36 -3.95 4.34 -3.93
C GLN A 36 -2.93 5.33 -3.35
N ASN A 37 -2.45 5.08 -2.13
CA ASN A 37 -1.49 5.94 -1.45
C ASN A 37 -0.29 5.13 -0.96
N PHE A 38 0.88 5.78 -0.94
CA PHE A 38 2.09 5.19 -0.40
C PHE A 38 2.24 5.58 1.06
N TYR A 39 2.62 4.60 1.88
CA TYR A 39 2.96 4.83 3.28
C TYR A 39 4.38 4.36 3.54
N ARG A 40 5.17 5.16 4.25
CA ARG A 40 6.52 4.81 4.73
C ARG A 40 6.45 4.26 6.15
N LEU A 41 7.33 3.32 6.46
CA LEU A 41 7.47 2.80 7.82
C LEU A 41 8.02 3.91 8.73
N GLN A 42 7.29 4.23 9.80
CA GLN A 42 7.72 5.22 10.79
C GLN A 42 8.36 4.56 12.01
N LYS A 43 7.74 3.49 12.51
CA LYS A 43 8.22 2.76 13.69
C LYS A 43 7.92 1.27 13.54
N ARG A 44 8.88 0.44 13.97
CA ARG A 44 8.78 -1.01 14.04
C ARG A 44 9.34 -1.45 15.38
N ASN A 45 8.51 -2.11 16.20
CA ASN A 45 9.02 -2.85 17.35
C ASN A 45 8.90 -4.34 17.04
N LYS A 46 9.72 -5.17 17.69
CA LYS A 46 9.86 -6.60 17.38
C LYS A 46 8.53 -7.37 17.48
N ASN A 47 7.65 -6.98 18.41
CA ASN A 47 6.37 -7.63 18.68
C ASN A 47 5.14 -6.71 18.54
N ASP A 48 5.36 -5.41 18.32
CA ASP A 48 4.25 -4.45 18.21
C ASP A 48 3.82 -4.27 16.77
N PRO A 49 2.58 -3.82 16.55
CA PRO A 49 2.17 -3.40 15.23
C PRO A 49 3.10 -2.33 14.64
N GLU A 50 3.38 -2.46 13.35
CA GLU A 50 4.16 -1.50 12.58
C GLU A 50 3.30 -0.26 12.28
N ARG A 51 3.86 0.92 12.52
CA ARG A 51 3.20 2.19 12.20
C ARG A 51 3.73 2.75 10.90
N TRP A 52 2.82 3.06 10.00
CA TRP A 52 3.08 3.62 8.69
C TRP A 52 2.46 5.01 8.57
N MET A 53 3.16 5.92 7.92
CA MET A 53 2.70 7.30 7.66
C MET A 53 2.66 7.54 6.17
N CYS A 54 1.66 8.28 5.68
CA CYS A 54 1.63 8.69 4.28
C CYS A 54 2.96 9.35 3.88
N THR A 55 3.42 9.10 2.65
CA THR A 55 4.67 9.69 2.14
C THR A 55 4.53 11.16 1.78
N ASN A 56 3.31 11.69 1.63
CA ASN A 56 3.09 13.10 1.37
C ASN A 56 3.38 13.93 2.63
N ARG A 57 4.24 14.96 2.50
CA ARG A 57 4.79 15.75 3.61
C ARG A 57 3.73 16.38 4.51
N HIS A 58 2.59 16.77 3.94
CA HIS A 58 1.53 17.47 4.67
C HIS A 58 0.35 16.56 5.05
N CYS A 59 0.45 15.26 4.79
CA CYS A 59 -0.59 14.30 5.10
C CYS A 59 -0.38 13.64 6.47
N SER A 60 -1.42 13.66 7.30
CA SER A 60 -1.43 13.02 8.62
C SER A 60 -2.02 11.60 8.59
N SER A 61 -2.44 11.10 7.41
CA SER A 61 -2.97 9.74 7.28
C SER A 61 -1.91 8.72 7.66
N SER A 62 -2.32 7.75 8.48
CA SER A 62 -1.47 6.70 9.01
C SER A 62 -2.17 5.35 9.00
N LEU A 63 -1.36 4.30 9.02
CA LEU A 63 -1.82 2.93 8.96
C LEU A 63 -1.04 2.09 9.96
N ILE A 64 -1.73 1.15 10.59
CA ILE A 64 -1.17 0.23 11.57
C ILE A 64 -1.29 -1.19 10.99
N THR A 65 -0.17 -1.90 10.84
CA THR A 65 -0.16 -3.31 10.42
C THR A 65 0.37 -4.23 11.51
N LYS A 66 -0.07 -5.49 11.51
CA LYS A 66 0.53 -6.59 12.28
C LYS A 66 0.53 -7.83 11.42
N ASN A 67 1.65 -8.54 11.30
CA ASN A 67 1.77 -9.75 10.49
C ASN A 67 1.24 -9.57 9.04
N LYS A 68 1.67 -8.48 8.37
CA LYS A 68 1.23 -8.11 7.00
C LYS A 68 -0.28 -7.83 6.84
N THR A 69 -1.03 -7.80 7.94
CA THR A 69 -2.46 -7.51 8.00
C THR A 69 -2.70 -6.09 8.48
N ILE A 70 -3.60 -5.36 7.83
CA ILE A 70 -4.01 -4.02 8.24
C ILE A 70 -4.92 -4.13 9.46
N GLN A 71 -4.51 -3.50 10.56
CA GLN A 71 -5.25 -3.47 11.82
C GLN A 71 -6.13 -2.23 11.92
N SER A 72 -5.60 -1.06 11.53
CA SER A 72 -6.38 0.18 11.51
C SER A 72 -5.81 1.21 10.54
N VAL A 73 -6.68 2.12 10.11
CA VAL A 73 -6.35 3.29 9.29
C VAL A 73 -6.82 4.52 10.06
N ARG A 74 -5.97 5.55 10.17
CA ARG A 74 -6.27 6.78 10.91
C ARG A 74 -6.00 8.00 10.04
N GLY A 75 -6.82 9.03 10.22
CA GLY A 75 -6.71 10.30 9.50
C GLY A 75 -7.21 10.22 8.05
N THR A 76 -7.49 11.39 7.47
CA THR A 76 -7.91 11.57 6.08
C THR A 76 -6.76 12.12 5.25
N HIS A 77 -6.68 11.70 3.98
CA HIS A 77 -5.73 12.31 3.04
C HIS A 77 -6.20 13.72 2.68
N ASN A 78 -5.31 14.69 2.75
CA ASN A 78 -5.55 16.09 2.37
C ASN A 78 -4.93 16.45 1.02
N HIS A 79 -4.70 15.44 0.19
CA HIS A 79 -4.16 15.58 -1.16
C HIS A 79 -4.86 14.60 -2.08
N GLY A 80 -4.83 14.88 -3.38
CA GLY A 80 -5.27 13.91 -4.38
C GLY A 80 -4.45 12.63 -4.30
N ASN A 81 -5.01 11.52 -4.77
CA ASN A 81 -4.28 10.27 -4.87
C ASN A 81 -2.99 10.50 -5.66
N VAL A 82 -1.90 9.87 -5.23
CA VAL A 82 -0.64 9.91 -5.98
C VAL A 82 -0.92 9.29 -7.33
N LYS A 83 -1.07 10.13 -8.36
CA LYS A 83 -1.30 9.73 -9.74
C LYS A 83 -0.02 9.13 -10.31
N ARG A 84 0.46 8.02 -9.76
CA ARG A 84 1.03 7.01 -10.65
C ARG A 84 -0.16 6.53 -11.48
N SER A 85 -0.03 6.54 -12.79
CA SER A 85 -1.11 6.01 -13.60
C SER A 85 -1.40 4.59 -13.11
N LEU A 86 -2.68 4.28 -12.91
CA LEU A 86 -3.08 2.94 -12.50
C LEU A 86 -2.51 1.88 -13.48
N SER A 87 -2.29 2.26 -14.74
CA SER A 87 -1.58 1.45 -15.72
C SER A 87 -0.17 1.08 -15.27
N ILE A 88 0.66 2.02 -14.80
CA ILE A 88 2.02 1.71 -14.33
C ILE A 88 1.99 0.69 -13.18
N ILE A 89 1.09 0.87 -12.21
CA ILE A 89 1.00 -0.03 -11.06
C ILE A 89 0.57 -1.43 -11.50
N LYS A 90 -0.50 -1.51 -12.31
CA LYS A 90 -0.96 -2.78 -12.90
C LYS A 90 0.12 -3.47 -13.74
N THR A 91 0.88 -2.72 -14.53
CA THR A 91 1.99 -3.25 -15.33
C THR A 91 3.07 -3.84 -14.44
N VAL A 92 3.49 -3.11 -13.40
CA VAL A 92 4.52 -3.58 -12.47
C VAL A 92 4.05 -4.84 -11.73
N ASP A 93 2.79 -4.88 -11.28
CA ASP A 93 2.24 -6.06 -10.62
C ASP A 93 2.13 -7.26 -11.57
N LYS A 94 1.73 -7.04 -12.84
CA LYS A 94 1.74 -8.08 -13.88
C LYS A 94 3.15 -8.63 -14.13
N ILE A 95 4.15 -7.75 -14.26
CA ILE A 95 5.56 -8.16 -14.42
C ILE A 95 6.01 -9.02 -13.23
N ARG A 96 5.70 -8.60 -12.00
CA ARG A 96 6.05 -9.35 -10.80
C ARG A 96 5.40 -10.72 -10.77
N GLN A 97 4.12 -10.80 -11.10
CA GLN A 97 3.37 -12.05 -11.16
C GLN A 97 4.01 -13.01 -12.18
N GLU A 98 4.28 -12.55 -13.39
CA GLU A 98 4.88 -13.35 -14.45
C GLU A 98 6.28 -13.87 -14.07
N VAL A 99 7.10 -13.05 -13.40
CA VAL A 99 8.43 -13.46 -12.90
C VAL A 99 8.32 -14.58 -11.87
N CYS A 100 7.29 -14.54 -11.02
CA CYS A 100 7.03 -15.61 -10.05
C CYS A 100 6.50 -16.89 -10.72
N ASP A 101 5.61 -16.75 -11.70
CA ASP A 101 4.94 -17.89 -12.35
C ASP A 101 5.82 -18.59 -13.39
N SER A 102 6.77 -17.88 -14.00
CA SER A 102 7.65 -18.39 -15.07
C SER A 102 9.12 -18.08 -14.81
N PRO A 103 9.77 -18.74 -13.82
CA PRO A 103 11.15 -18.44 -13.43
C PRO A 103 12.20 -18.74 -14.52
N SER A 104 11.86 -19.54 -15.53
CA SER A 104 12.73 -19.87 -16.67
C SER A 104 12.77 -18.80 -17.75
N LYS A 105 11.80 -17.87 -17.77
CA LYS A 105 11.70 -16.83 -18.80
C LYS A 105 12.62 -15.65 -18.44
N PRO A 106 13.45 -15.14 -19.36
CA PRO A 106 14.29 -13.98 -19.09
C PRO A 106 13.47 -12.75 -18.68
N ILE A 107 13.88 -12.06 -17.61
CA ILE A 107 13.19 -10.85 -17.10
C ILE A 107 13.03 -9.78 -18.18
N THR A 108 14.02 -9.64 -19.07
CA THR A 108 13.99 -8.71 -20.21
C THR A 108 12.83 -9.00 -21.15
N GLN A 109 12.53 -10.27 -21.41
CA GLN A 109 11.41 -10.67 -22.25
C GLN A 109 10.08 -10.36 -21.56
N ILE A 110 9.93 -10.70 -20.28
CA ILE A 110 8.72 -10.37 -19.48
C ILE A 110 8.44 -8.86 -19.50
N TYR A 111 9.48 -8.04 -19.34
CA TYR A 111 9.37 -6.59 -19.38
C TYR A 111 8.91 -6.07 -20.75
N ASN A 112 9.53 -6.55 -21.83
CA ASN A 112 9.17 -6.16 -23.19
C ASN A 112 7.73 -6.53 -23.54
N ASP A 113 7.30 -7.73 -23.15
CA ASP A 113 5.92 -8.22 -23.34
C ASP A 113 4.90 -7.36 -22.56
N ALA A 114 5.26 -6.89 -21.37
CA ALA A 114 4.38 -6.03 -20.59
C ALA A 114 4.23 -4.63 -21.21
N ILE A 115 5.31 -4.08 -21.79
CA ILE A 115 5.32 -2.75 -22.41
C ILE A 115 4.67 -2.73 -23.78
N SER A 116 4.78 -3.80 -24.56
CA SER A 116 4.15 -3.88 -25.88
C SER A 116 2.63 -3.67 -25.82
N THR A 117 1.98 -4.01 -24.70
CA THR A 117 0.56 -3.74 -24.43
C THR A 117 0.16 -2.24 -24.45
N TYR A 118 1.12 -1.32 -24.43
CA TYR A 118 0.89 0.14 -24.36
C TYR A 118 1.37 0.91 -25.58
N ARG A 119 1.90 0.21 -26.59
CA ARG A 119 2.23 0.79 -27.90
C ARG A 119 1.03 0.69 -28.82
#